data_AF-A0A3P3Z4M4-F1
#
_entry.id   AF-A0A3P3Z4M4-F1
#
_cell.length_a   1.000
_cell.length_b   1.000
_cell.length_c   1.000
_cell.angle_alpha   90.00
_cell.angle_beta   90.00
_cell.angle_gamma   90.00
#
_symmetry.space_group_name_H-M   'P 1'
#
loop_
_entity.id
_entity.type
_entity.pdbx_description
1 polymer ?
#
loop_
_entity_poly.entity_id
_entity_poly.type
_entity_poly.pdbx_seq_one_letter_code
_entity_poly.pdbx_strand_id
1 'polypeptide(L)'
;MEWTIPLLVYVVVQFIAFLLVLVATPLDMFRFKPQNPNFPGCLTLWGFTNSCGSVLYDSTLFEVWEGCPHHLSGFHAAEAFAIISILVYGAAFVLGVLMLFCRSILRWVCLGA
;
A
#
# COMPACT_ATOMS: atom_id res chain seq x y z
N MET A 1 19.27 -23.92 -17.11
CA MET A 1 18.54 -23.79 -15.83
C MET A 1 18.60 -22.34 -15.35
N GLU A 2 18.17 -21.35 -16.16
CA GLU A 2 18.52 -19.94 -15.90
C GLU A 2 17.35 -19.08 -15.42
N TRP A 3 16.10 -19.51 -15.61
CA TRP A 3 14.91 -18.70 -15.32
C TRP A 3 14.45 -18.73 -13.85
N THR A 4 15.05 -19.55 -12.98
CA THR A 4 14.56 -19.73 -11.60
C THR A 4 15.05 -18.64 -10.66
N ILE A 5 16.32 -18.25 -10.78
CA ILE A 5 16.93 -17.17 -9.97
C ILE A 5 16.26 -15.82 -10.25
N PRO A 6 16.09 -15.35 -11.51
CA PRO A 6 15.45 -14.05 -11.75
C PRO A 6 13.99 -14.03 -11.31
N LEU A 7 13.26 -15.13 -11.47
CA LEU A 7 11.86 -15.22 -11.04
C LEU A 7 11.74 -15.24 -9.50
N LEU A 8 12.66 -15.92 -8.81
CA LEU A 8 12.73 -15.90 -7.34
C LEU A 8 13.03 -14.48 -6.84
N VAL A 9 14.02 -13.80 -7.42
CA VAL A 9 14.35 -12.41 -7.07
C VAL A 9 13.16 -11.50 -7.31
N TYR A 10 12.47 -11.64 -8.46
CA TYR A 10 11.24 -10.90 -8.75
C TYR A 10 10.19 -11.09 -7.66
N VAL A 11 9.89 -12.33 -7.27
CA VAL A 11 8.88 -12.62 -6.23
C VAL A 11 9.26 -12.01 -4.88
N VAL A 12 10.53 -12.09 -4.48
CA VAL A 12 11.00 -11.51 -3.21
C VAL A 12 10.91 -9.99 -3.24
N VAL A 13 11.37 -9.34 -4.31
CA VAL A 13 11.28 -7.88 -4.44
C VAL A 13 9.82 -7.43 -4.50
N GLN A 14 8.97 -8.16 -5.22
CA GLN A 14 7.54 -7.88 -5.34
C GLN A 14 6.82 -8.00 -3.98
N PHE A 15 7.21 -8.98 -3.16
CA PHE A 15 6.70 -9.13 -1.81
C PHE A 15 7.09 -7.96 -0.91
N ILE A 16 8.35 -7.53 -0.95
CA ILE A 16 8.83 -6.37 -0.20
C ILE A 16 8.08 -5.11 -0.66
N ALA A 17 7.94 -4.90 -1.97
CA ALA A 17 7.21 -3.77 -2.53
C ALA A 17 5.74 -3.77 -2.08
N PHE A 18 5.08 -4.94 -2.10
CA PHE A 18 3.72 -5.08 -1.61
C PHE A 18 3.59 -4.72 -0.12
N LEU A 19 4.50 -5.19 0.74
CA LEU A 19 4.49 -4.85 2.16
C LEU A 19 4.71 -3.36 2.41
N LEU A 20 5.64 -2.74 1.67
CA LEU A 20 5.91 -1.32 1.78
C LEU A 20 4.67 -0.50 1.39
N VAL A 21 4.01 -0.85 0.28
CA VAL A 21 2.77 -0.17 -0.14
C VAL A 21 1.68 -0.38 0.90
N LEU A 22 1.47 -1.62 1.37
CA LEU A 22 0.43 -1.94 2.34
C LEU A 22 0.62 -1.16 3.65
N VAL A 23 1.85 -1.08 4.17
CA VAL A 23 2.16 -0.34 5.39
C VAL A 23 2.16 1.17 5.15
N ALA A 24 2.52 1.65 3.96
CA ALA A 24 2.52 3.06 3.64
C ALA A 24 1.10 3.66 3.53
N THR A 25 0.12 2.89 3.05
CA THR A 25 -1.26 3.40 2.87
C THR A 25 -1.96 3.90 4.14
N PRO A 26 -1.80 3.29 5.34
CA PRO A 26 -2.34 3.84 6.58
C PRO A 26 -1.44 4.87 7.28
N LEU A 27 -0.24 5.17 6.76
CA LEU A 27 0.66 6.12 7.43
C LEU A 27 0.20 7.57 7.28
N ASP A 28 0.50 8.36 8.31
CA ASP A 28 0.30 9.81 8.32
C ASP A 28 1.16 10.48 7.24
N MET A 29 0.53 11.22 6.31
CA MET A 29 1.25 11.93 5.24
C MET A 29 1.77 13.28 5.71
N PHE A 30 0.94 14.02 6.47
CA PHE A 30 1.28 15.34 6.96
C PHE A 30 1.12 15.39 8.47
N ARG A 31 2.20 15.79 9.14
CA ARG A 31 2.23 15.98 10.58
C ARG A 31 2.34 17.47 10.88
N PHE A 32 1.30 18.04 11.47
CA PHE A 32 1.35 19.43 11.90
C PHE A 32 2.24 19.53 13.14
N LYS A 33 3.34 20.27 13.03
CA LYS A 33 4.26 20.51 14.15
C LYS A 33 3.56 21.43 15.16
N PRO A 34 3.68 21.18 16.48
CA PRO A 34 3.03 21.99 17.50
C PRO A 34 3.73 23.35 17.62
N GLN A 35 3.50 24.25 16.67
CA GLN A 35 3.74 25.67 16.88
C GLN A 35 2.56 26.31 17.64
N ASN A 36 1.39 25.65 17.62
CA ASN A 36 0.22 26.05 18.37
C ASN A 36 -0.30 24.83 19.16
N PRO A 37 -0.27 24.82 20.51
CA PRO A 37 -0.67 23.68 21.34
C PRO A 37 -2.17 23.33 21.23
N ASN A 38 -2.98 24.16 20.57
CA ASN A 38 -4.42 23.94 20.39
C ASN A 38 -4.78 23.07 19.17
N PHE A 39 -3.84 22.72 18.28
CA PHE A 39 -4.10 21.89 17.10
C PHE A 39 -3.01 20.82 16.87
N PRO A 40 -2.80 19.88 17.81
CA PRO A 40 -2.01 18.69 17.52
C PRO A 40 -2.82 17.81 16.55
N GLY A 41 -2.35 17.68 15.31
CA GLY A 41 -3.08 16.95 14.29
C GLY A 41 -2.17 16.29 13.27
N CYS A 42 -2.63 15.15 12.78
CA CYS A 42 -2.07 14.46 11.62
C CYS A 42 -3.15 14.33 10.56
N LEU A 43 -2.77 14.61 9.31
CA LEU A 43 -3.60 14.38 8.14
C LEU A 43 -3.11 13.13 7.42
N THR A 44 -4.01 12.16 7.34
CA THR A 44 -3.83 10.91 6.59
C THR A 44 -4.51 11.02 5.23
N LEU A 45 -4.29 10.01 4.39
CA LEU A 45 -5.01 9.88 3.13
C LEU A 45 -6.53 9.68 3.32
N TRP A 46 -6.96 9.27 4.52
CA TRP A 46 -8.32 8.83 4.81
C TRP A 46 -9.12 9.83 5.65
N GLY A 47 -8.42 10.75 6.32
CA GLY A 47 -9.02 11.69 7.26
C GLY A 47 -8.00 12.36 8.16
N PHE A 48 -8.50 13.14 9.11
CA PHE A 48 -7.70 13.85 10.08
C PHE A 48 -7.87 13.24 11.48
N THR A 49 -6.76 13.14 12.20
CA THR A 49 -6.73 12.61 13.57
C THR A 49 -5.91 13.53 14.45
N ASN A 50 -6.38 13.78 15.67
CA ASN A 50 -5.61 14.52 16.67
C ASN A 50 -4.49 13.66 17.26
N SER A 51 -4.59 12.33 17.14
CA SER A 51 -3.62 11.36 17.63
C SER A 51 -2.84 10.75 16.46
N CYS A 52 -1.71 11.37 16.12
CA CYS A 52 -0.77 10.86 15.12
C CYS A 52 -0.34 9.42 15.42
N GLY A 53 -0.38 8.54 14.40
CA GLY A 53 -0.08 7.12 14.53
C GLY A 53 -1.26 6.24 14.96
N SER A 54 -2.45 6.81 15.14
CA SER A 54 -3.68 6.02 15.34
C SER A 54 -4.35 5.70 14.00
N VAL A 55 -5.01 4.54 13.93
CA VAL A 55 -5.80 4.12 12.74
C VAL A 55 -7.16 4.84 12.70
N LEU A 56 -7.59 5.40 13.82
CA LEU A 56 -8.85 6.14 13.91
C LEU A 56 -8.65 7.60 13.49
N TYR A 57 -9.63 8.09 12.73
CA TYR A 57 -9.75 9.49 12.36
C TYR A 57 -10.92 10.12 13.13
N ASP A 58 -10.72 11.36 13.56
CA ASP A 58 -11.71 12.15 14.29
C ASP A 58 -12.67 12.85 13.30
N SER A 59 -12.16 13.22 12.12
CA SER A 59 -12.93 13.88 11.07
C SER A 59 -12.56 13.35 9.68
N THR A 60 -13.55 13.29 8.80
CA THR A 60 -13.40 12.82 7.42
C THR A 60 -12.72 13.86 6.53
N LEU A 61 -12.17 13.43 5.40
CA LEU A 61 -11.63 14.36 4.39
C LEU A 61 -12.65 15.40 3.91
N PHE A 62 -13.93 15.02 3.84
CA PHE A 62 -15.00 15.93 3.41
C PHE A 62 -15.17 17.09 4.39
N GLU A 63 -15.17 16.82 5.70
CA GLU A 63 -15.27 17.84 6.74
C GLU A 63 -14.00 18.71 6.81
N VAL A 64 -12.82 18.10 6.61
CA VAL A 64 -11.53 18.84 6.63
C VAL A 64 -11.40 19.80 5.45
N TRP A 65 -11.86 19.38 4.28
CA TRP A 65 -11.77 20.16 3.04
C TRP A 65 -13.10 20.79 2.64
N GLU A 66 -13.99 21.02 3.61
CA GLU A 66 -15.26 21.69 3.38
C GLU A 66 -14.99 23.09 2.77
N GLY A 67 -15.54 23.34 1.58
CA GLY A 67 -15.29 24.58 0.82
C GLY A 67 -14.05 24.56 -0.08
N CYS A 68 -13.27 23.46 -0.12
CA CYS A 68 -12.11 23.27 -0.99
C CYS A 68 -12.21 21.99 -1.83
N PRO A 69 -13.17 21.91 -2.79
CA PRO A 69 -13.47 20.69 -3.54
C PRO A 69 -12.31 20.22 -4.43
N HIS A 70 -11.48 21.14 -4.90
CA HIS A 70 -10.31 20.81 -5.71
C HIS A 70 -9.31 19.97 -4.90
N HIS A 71 -9.06 20.35 -3.64
CA HIS A 71 -8.13 19.64 -2.77
C HIS A 71 -8.69 18.26 -2.40
N LEU A 72 -9.98 18.18 -2.05
CA LEU A 72 -10.69 16.93 -1.80
C LEU A 72 -10.58 15.94 -2.97
N SER A 73 -10.75 16.42 -4.22
CA SER A 73 -10.63 15.58 -5.41
C SER A 73 -9.23 15.00 -5.60
N GLY A 74 -8.19 15.74 -5.20
CA GLY A 74 -6.80 15.28 -5.23
C GLY A 74 -6.56 14.16 -4.20
N PHE A 75 -7.10 14.30 -2.99
CA PHE A 75 -7.05 13.24 -1.97
C PHE A 75 -7.77 11.98 -2.43
N HIS A 76 -8.98 12.08 -2.98
CA HIS A 76 -9.71 10.93 -3.51
C HIS A 76 -8.99 10.23 -4.67
N ALA A 77 -8.36 10.99 -5.56
CA ALA A 77 -7.52 10.41 -6.60
C ALA A 77 -6.34 9.63 -5.99
N ALA A 78 -5.69 10.19 -4.96
CA ALA A 78 -4.59 9.53 -4.27
C ALA A 78 -5.03 8.27 -3.51
N GLU A 79 -6.20 8.28 -2.86
CA GLU A 79 -6.84 7.09 -2.26
C GLU A 79 -7.04 6.00 -3.30
N ALA A 80 -7.59 6.35 -4.47
CA ALA A 80 -7.80 5.40 -5.56
C ALA A 80 -6.48 4.82 -6.07
N PHE A 81 -5.45 5.64 -6.27
CA PHE A 81 -4.11 5.17 -6.67
C PHE A 81 -3.47 4.25 -5.64
N ALA A 82 -3.62 4.55 -4.34
CA ALA A 82 -3.14 3.72 -3.26
C ALA A 82 -3.80 2.33 -3.30
N ILE A 83 -5.13 2.27 -3.41
CA ILE A 83 -5.87 1.00 -3.53
C ILE A 83 -5.45 0.22 -4.77
N ILE A 84 -5.39 0.88 -5.94
CA ILE A 84 -4.98 0.25 -7.21
C ILE A 84 -3.57 -0.32 -7.06
N SER A 85 -2.65 0.41 -6.44
CA SER A 85 -1.29 -0.06 -6.23
C SER A 85 -1.27 -1.33 -5.38
N ILE A 86 -1.98 -1.38 -4.26
CA ILE A 86 -2.08 -2.60 -3.41
C ILE A 86 -2.56 -3.79 -4.25
N LEU A 87 -3.62 -3.61 -5.05
CA LEU A 87 -4.19 -4.67 -5.89
C LEU A 87 -3.19 -5.15 -6.95
N VAL A 88 -2.53 -4.23 -7.65
CA VAL A 88 -1.55 -4.57 -8.69
C VAL A 88 -0.33 -5.28 -8.10
N TYR A 89 0.23 -4.75 -7.02
CA TYR A 89 1.39 -5.36 -6.36
C TYR A 89 1.05 -6.74 -5.77
N GLY A 90 -0.12 -6.86 -5.15
CA GLY A 90 -0.63 -8.13 -4.61
C GLY A 90 -0.90 -9.17 -5.69
N ALA A 91 -1.57 -8.80 -6.78
CA ALA A 91 -1.82 -9.70 -7.91
C ALA A 91 -0.51 -10.19 -8.56
N ALA A 92 0.45 -9.30 -8.77
CA ALA A 92 1.75 -9.65 -9.30
C ALA A 92 2.52 -10.61 -8.38
N PHE A 93 2.45 -10.43 -7.07
CA PHE A 93 3.02 -11.38 -6.10
C PHE A 93 2.35 -12.75 -6.18
N VAL A 94 1.01 -12.82 -6.16
CA VAL A 94 0.24 -14.07 -6.26
C VAL A 94 0.56 -14.82 -7.54
N LEU A 95 0.59 -14.13 -8.69
CA LEU A 95 0.95 -14.73 -9.97
C LEU A 95 2.39 -15.24 -9.98
N GLY A 96 3.34 -14.48 -9.41
CA GLY A 96 4.74 -14.91 -9.29
C GLY A 96 4.89 -16.18 -8.42
N VAL A 97 4.16 -16.26 -7.31
CA VAL A 97 4.11 -17.46 -6.45
C VAL A 97 3.49 -18.65 -7.19
N LEU A 98 2.37 -18.45 -7.89
CA LEU A 98 1.73 -19.49 -8.70
C LEU A 98 2.69 -20.05 -9.76
N MET A 99 3.44 -19.19 -10.45
CA MET A 99 4.43 -19.62 -11.44
C MET A 99 5.56 -20.46 -10.80
N LEU A 100 6.04 -20.09 -9.60
CA LEU A 100 7.03 -20.88 -8.86
C LEU A 100 6.51 -22.27 -8.47
N PHE A 101 5.29 -22.34 -7.93
CA PHE A 101 4.68 -23.60 -7.49
C PHE A 101 4.35 -24.52 -8.65
N CYS A 102 3.67 -24.02 -9.70
CA CYS A 102 3.35 -24.81 -10.89
C CYS A 102 4.61 -25.38 -11.55
N ARG A 103 5.68 -24.59 -11.65
CA ARG A 103 6.95 -25.06 -12.22
C ARG A 103 7.66 -26.07 -11.34
N SER A 104 7.62 -25.89 -10.02
CA SER A 104 8.21 -26.82 -9.05
C SER A 104 7.50 -28.17 -9.07
N ILE A 105 6.17 -28.17 -9.17
CA ILE A 105 5.34 -29.37 -9.29
C ILE A 105 5.61 -30.09 -10.61
N LEU A 106 5.60 -29.38 -11.75
CA LEU A 106 5.93 -29.97 -13.05
C LEU A 106 7.34 -30.56 -13.06
N ARG A 107 8.32 -29.88 -12.44
CA ARG A 107 9.69 -30.37 -12.37
C ARG A 107 9.81 -31.62 -11.48
N TRP A 108 9.04 -31.70 -10.39
CA TRP A 108 8.95 -32.90 -9.56
C TRP A 108 8.33 -34.08 -10.31
N VAL A 109 7.24 -33.85 -11.05
CA VAL A 109 6.57 -34.89 -11.84
C VAL A 109 7.46 -35.39 -12.99
N CYS A 110 8.20 -34.51 -13.67
CA CYS A 110 9.03 -34.88 -14.81
C CYS A 110 10.43 -35.41 -14.46
N LEU A 111 10.96 -35.17 -13.25
CA LEU A 111 12.23 -35.75 -12.77
C LEU A 111 12.04 -36.98 -11.87
N GLY A 112 10.79 -37.31 -11.52
CA GLY A 112 10.41 -38.44 -10.67
C GLY A 112 9.95 -39.68 -11.44
N ALA A 113 10.17 -39.77 -12.75
CA ALA A 113 9.85 -40.91 -13.60
C ALA A 113 11.09 -41.37 -14.39
#